data_AF-A0A3M0WNH6-F1
#
_entry.id   AF-A0A3M0WNH6-F1
#
_cell.length_a   1.000
_cell.length_b   1.000
_cell.length_c   1.000
_cell.angle_alpha   90.00
_cell.angle_beta   90.00
_cell.angle_gamma   90.00
#
_symmetry.space_group_name_H-M   'P 1'
#
loop_
_entity.id
_entity.type
_entity.pdbx_description
1 polymer ?
#
loop_
_entity_poly.entity_id
_entity_poly.type
_entity_poly.pdbx_seq_one_letter_code
_entity_poly.pdbx_strand_id
1 'polypeptide(L)' 'MSLFEHSWLPFIYLYGVGGLFFLIGMIIATKSNALNLKLKRHRYWFKVLIFGFFYFVIFHAFFTILALYW' A
#
# COMPACT_ATOMS: atom_id res chain seq x y z
N MET A 1 -23.88 -14.46 2.44
CA MET A 1 -22.54 -13.88 2.30
C MET A 1 -22.19 -13.17 3.59
N SER A 2 -20.98 -13.39 4.11
CA SER A 2 -20.57 -12.88 5.43
C SER A 2 -20.04 -11.44 5.35
N LEU A 3 -20.06 -10.72 6.48
CA LEU A 3 -19.44 -9.37 6.60
C LEU A 3 -17.97 -9.38 6.13
N PHE A 4 -17.29 -10.49 6.41
CA PHE A 4 -15.92 -10.73 5.99
C PHE A 4 -15.78 -10.72 4.46
N GLU A 5 -16.65 -11.39 3.72
CA GLU A 5 -16.58 -11.48 2.25
C GLU A 5 -16.78 -10.13 1.56
N HIS A 6 -17.60 -9.25 2.12
CA HIS A 6 -17.89 -7.95 1.51
C HIS A 6 -16.92 -6.83 1.90
N SER A 7 -16.36 -6.87 3.12
CA SER A 7 -15.57 -5.75 3.64
C SER A 7 -14.10 -6.09 3.80
N TRP A 8 -13.80 -7.22 4.45
CA TRP A 8 -12.43 -7.56 4.85
C TRP A 8 -11.68 -8.34 3.79
N LEU A 9 -12.34 -9.26 3.09
CA LEU A 9 -11.73 -10.06 2.02
C LEU A 9 -11.22 -9.18 0.86
N PRO A 10 -11.99 -8.20 0.33
CA PRO A 10 -11.50 -7.31 -0.72
C PRO A 10 -10.38 -6.38 -0.21
N PHE A 11 -10.47 -5.91 1.04
CA PHE A 11 -9.43 -5.10 1.67
C PHE A 11 -8.10 -5.86 1.77
N ILE A 12 -8.13 -7.08 2.30
CA ILE A 12 -6.95 -7.95 2.42
C ILE A 12 -6.40 -8.30 1.04
N TYR A 13 -7.25 -8.55 0.06
CA TYR A 13 -6.81 -8.80 -1.31
C TYR A 13 -6.07 -7.58 -1.89
N LEU A 14 -6.67 -6.39 -1.80
CA LEU A 14 -6.10 -5.17 -2.34
C LEU A 14 -4.75 -4.83 -1.70
N TYR A 15 -4.66 -4.84 -0.37
CA TYR A 15 -3.45 -4.42 0.34
C TYR A 15 -2.45 -5.56 0.58
N GLY A 16 -2.90 -6.81 0.63
CA GLY A 16 -2.03 -7.97 0.71
C GLY A 16 -1.44 -8.32 -0.65
N VAL A 17 -2.29 -8.72 -1.60
CA VAL A 17 -1.83 -9.10 -2.95
C VAL A 17 -1.34 -7.89 -3.71
N GLY A 18 -2.11 -6.80 -3.77
CA GLY A 18 -1.68 -5.57 -4.42
C GLY A 18 -0.47 -4.92 -3.73
N GLY A 19 -0.38 -5.01 -2.40
CA GLY A 19 0.81 -4.56 -1.66
C GLY A 19 2.07 -5.37 -1.98
N LEU A 20 1.94 -6.69 -2.16
CA LEU A 20 3.04 -7.53 -2.61
C LEU A 20 3.53 -7.10 -4.00
N PHE A 21 2.62 -6.91 -4.96
CA PHE A 21 2.96 -6.40 -6.28
C PHE A 21 3.61 -5.02 -6.23
N PHE A 22 3.11 -4.12 -5.38
CA PHE A 22 3.70 -2.80 -5.16
C PHE A 22 5.14 -2.90 -4.65
N LEU A 23 5.41 -3.73 -3.63
CA LEU A 23 6.76 -3.94 -3.09
C LEU A 23 7.71 -4.54 -4.12
N ILE A 24 7.25 -5.52 -4.91
CA ILE A 24 8.03 -6.09 -6.02
C ILE A 24 8.35 -5.01 -7.04
N GLY A 25 7.38 -4.18 -7.41
CA GLY A 25 7.57 -3.02 -8.29
C GLY A 25 8.62 -2.04 -7.75
N MET A 26 8.60 -1.76 -6.45
CA MET A 26 9.60 -0.92 -5.78
C MET A 26 11.01 -1.54 -5.84
N ILE A 27 11.14 -2.85 -5.65
CA ILE A 27 12.41 -3.57 -5.80
C ILE A 27 12.91 -3.45 -7.25
N ILE A 28 12.05 -3.71 -8.24
CA ILE A 28 12.43 -3.60 -9.65
C ILE A 28 12.82 -2.17 -10.01
N ALA A 29 12.10 -1.16 -9.53
CA ALA A 29 12.39 0.25 -9.77
C ALA A 29 13.75 0.67 -9.20
N THR A 30 14.11 0.16 -8.02
CA THR A 30 15.43 0.44 -7.43
C THR A 30 16.55 -0.32 -8.16
N LYS A 31 16.32 -1.57 -8.57
CA LYS A 31 17.30 -2.39 -9.30
C LYS A 31 17.57 -1.91 -10.73
N SER A 32 16.56 -1.38 -11.40
CA SER A 32 16.66 -0.81 -12.76
C SER A 32 17.23 0.62 -12.79
N ASN A 33 17.64 1.17 -11.65
CA ASN A 33 18.04 2.58 -11.48
C ASN A 33 16.97 3.64 -11.79
N ALA A 34 15.74 3.25 -12.15
CA ALA A 34 14.61 4.18 -12.28
C ALA A 34 14.38 4.97 -10.96
N LEU A 35 14.58 4.29 -9.83
CA LEU A 35 14.53 4.87 -8.49
C LEU A 35 15.87 4.75 -7.76
N ASN A 36 16.87 5.51 -8.22
CA ASN A 36 18.22 5.49 -7.67
C ASN A 36 18.30 6.06 -6.24
N LEU A 37 18.45 5.19 -5.24
CA LEU A 37 18.56 5.57 -3.83
C LEU A 37 19.84 6.36 -3.47
N LYS A 38 20.81 6.52 -4.38
CA LYS A 38 21.95 7.44 -4.18
C LYS A 38 21.55 8.90 -4.32
N LEU A 39 20.50 9.20 -5.08
CA LEU A 39 20.00 10.56 -5.28
C LEU A 39 19.05 10.97 -4.15
N LYS A 40 19.30 12.14 -3.52
CA LYS A 40 18.48 12.68 -2.43
C LYS A 40 16.99 12.76 -2.81
N ARG A 41 16.69 13.26 -4.01
CA ARG A 41 15.32 13.38 -4.53
C ARG A 41 14.62 12.03 -4.69
N HIS A 42 15.31 11.01 -5.17
CA HIS A 42 14.71 9.69 -5.37
C HIS A 42 14.48 8.97 -4.03
N ARG A 43 15.36 9.17 -3.03
CA ARG A 43 15.10 8.70 -1.66
C ARG A 43 13.87 9.34 -1.03
N TYR A 44 13.65 10.63 -1.29
CA TYR A 44 12.42 11.29 -0.85
C TYR A 44 11.19 10.59 -1.46
N TRP A 45 11.18 10.39 -2.77
CA TRP A 45 10.08 9.68 -3.44
C TRP A 45 9.92 8.23 -2.98
N PHE A 46 11.01 7.50 -2.72
CA PHE A 46 10.95 6.17 -2.12
C PHE A 46 10.18 6.20 -0.80
N LYS A 47 10.54 7.13 0.10
CA LYS A 47 9.88 7.28 1.40
C LYS A 47 8.42 7.70 1.25
N VAL A 48 8.11 8.62 0.33
CA VAL A 48 6.73 9.05 0.05
C VAL A 48 5.88 7.90 -0.47
N LEU A 49 6.41 7.06 -1.35
CA LEU A 49 5.70 5.90 -1.90
C LEU A 49 5.39 4.87 -0.81
N ILE A 50 6.40 4.52 0.00
CA ILE A 50 6.21 3.58 1.13
C ILE A 50 5.23 4.16 2.16
N PHE A 51 5.43 5.43 2.55
CA PHE A 51 4.55 6.11 3.49
C PHE A 51 3.11 6.18 2.96
N GLY A 52 2.94 6.56 1.70
CA GLY A 52 1.63 6.67 1.04
C GLY A 52 0.88 5.35 1.03
N PHE A 53 1.58 4.23 0.77
CA PHE A 53 0.97 2.91 0.85
C PHE A 53 0.40 2.62 2.25
N PHE A 54 1.20 2.76 3.30
CA PHE A 54 0.73 2.51 4.68
C PHE A 54 -0.31 3.52 5.14
N TYR A 55 -0.16 4.79 4.76
CA TYR A 55 -1.16 5.82 5.03
C TYR A 55 -2.52 5.42 4.46
N PHE A 56 -2.59 4.99 3.20
CA PHE A 56 -3.83 4.54 2.59
C PHE A 56 -4.39 3.25 3.22
N VAL A 57 -3.54 2.28 3.59
CA VAL A 57 -3.99 1.07 4.31
C VAL A 57 -4.69 1.45 5.61
N ILE A 58 -4.07 2.31 6.43
CA ILE A 58 -4.60 2.72 7.73
C ILE A 58 -5.86 3.57 7.55
N PHE A 59 -5.82 4.54 6.63
CA PHE A 59 -6.95 5.42 6.36
C PHE A 59 -8.16 4.61 5.89
N HIS A 60 -7.97 3.70 4.93
CA HIS A 60 -9.05 2.85 4.45
C HIS A 60 -9.56 1.93 5.55
N ALA A 61 -8.68 1.28 6.34
CA ALA A 61 -9.11 0.44 7.45
C ALA A 61 -9.95 1.23 8.49
N PHE A 62 -9.54 2.46 8.79
CA PHE A 62 -10.25 3.35 9.68
C PHE A 62 -11.67 3.64 9.19
N PHE A 63 -11.84 4.00 7.91
CA PHE A 63 -13.17 4.25 7.33
C PHE A 63 -14.01 2.97 7.19
N THR A 64 -13.40 1.82 6.91
CA THR A 64 -14.11 0.53 6.92
C THR A 64 -14.67 0.25 8.31
N ILE A 65 -13.87 0.44 9.37
CA ILE A 65 -14.33 0.26 10.75
C ILE A 65 -15.44 1.26 11.07
N LEU A 66 -15.27 2.54 10.73
CA LEU A 66 -16.33 3.54 10.93
C LEU A 66 -17.64 3.12 10.28
N ALA A 67 -17.62 2.74 9.01
CA ALA A 67 -18.82 2.33 8.28
C ALA A 67 -19.46 1.02 8.79
N LEU A 68 -18.67 0.15 9.43
CA LEU A 68 -19.17 -1.13 9.96
C LEU A 68 -19.82 -1.01 11.34
N TYR A 69 -19.41 -0.02 12.14
CA TYR A 69 -19.79 0.08 13.55
C TYR A 69 -20.56 1.36 13.90
N TRP A 70 -20.63 2.34 12.99
CA TRP A 70 -21.33 3.61 13.14
C TRP A 70 -22.16 3.91 11.89
#